data_AF-A0A9W7EBF6-F1
#
_entry.id   AF-A0A9W7EBF6-F1
#
_cell.length_a   1.000
_cell.length_b   1.000
_cell.length_c   1.000
_cell.angle_alpha   90.00
_cell.angle_beta   90.00
_cell.angle_gamma   90.00
#
_symmetry.space_group_name_H-M   'P 1'
#
loop_
_entity.id
_entity.type
_entity.pdbx_description
1 polymer ?
#
loop_
_entity_poly.entity_id
_entity_poly.type
_entity_poly.pdbx_seq_one_letter_code
_entity_poly.pdbx_strand_id
1 'polypeptide(L)' 'MAVVSIGSCYGRMEEFGERAVCYEIALKGFEAQFGKDHADTKTIANNFKVCLQLGGNIERLNQLISSYPWMLNES' A
#
# COMPACT_ATOMS: atom_id res chain seq x y z
N MET A 1 22.75 -18.53 19.95
CA MET A 1 22.58 -17.08 19.74
C MET A 1 21.26 -16.84 19.01
N ALA A 2 20.15 -17.17 19.67
CA ALA A 2 18.82 -16.82 19.20
C ALA A 2 18.57 -15.33 19.49
N VAL A 3 17.63 -14.72 18.76
CA VAL A 3 17.04 -13.39 19.03
C VAL A 3 17.77 -12.16 18.44
N VAL A 4 18.49 -12.29 17.33
CA VAL A 4 18.64 -11.13 16.41
C VAL A 4 17.36 -10.85 15.60
N SER A 5 16.31 -11.67 15.79
CA SER A 5 15.05 -11.61 15.03
C SER A 5 13.98 -10.68 15.61
N ILE A 6 14.21 -10.01 16.76
CA ILE A 6 13.20 -9.12 17.35
C ILE A 6 13.48 -7.63 17.06
N GLY A 7 14.75 -7.26 16.80
CA GLY A 7 15.11 -5.87 16.48
C GLY A 7 14.61 -5.36 15.13
N SER A 8 14.49 -6.21 14.11
CA SER A 8 14.08 -5.80 12.76
C SER A 8 12.56 -5.67 12.53
N CYS A 9 11.74 -6.06 13.51
CA CYS A 9 10.29 -6.05 13.38
C CYS A 9 9.63 -4.84 14.06
N TYR A 10 10.29 -4.21 15.05
CA TYR A 10 9.71 -3.10 15.81
C TYR A 10 10.03 -1.70 15.27
N GLY A 11 11.00 -1.57 14.36
CA GLY A 11 11.38 -0.26 13.77
C GLY A 11 10.60 0.17 12.53
N ARG A 12 9.71 -0.68 11.98
CA ARG A 12 9.15 -0.46 10.63
C ARG A 12 7.80 0.25 10.55
N MET A 13 7.07 0.39 11.65
CA MET A 13 5.73 1.01 11.59
C MET A 13 5.77 2.46 11.08
N GLU A 14 6.82 3.21 11.45
CA GLU A 14 7.03 4.58 10.99
C GLU A 14 7.38 4.63 9.49
N GLU A 15 8.28 3.74 9.03
CA GLU A 15 8.64 3.59 7.61
C GLU A 15 7.43 3.21 6.73
N PHE A 16 6.52 2.35 7.23
CA PHE A 16 5.32 1.99 6.49
C PHE A 16 4.32 3.15 6.40
N GLY A 17 4.29 4.03 7.41
CA GLY A 17 3.49 5.26 7.39
C GLY A 17 3.97 6.24 6.32
N GLU A 18 5.28 6.50 6.25
CA GLU A 18 5.89 7.36 5.22
C GLU A 18 5.71 6.76 3.82
N ARG A 19 5.94 5.46 3.68
CA ARG A 19 5.80 4.76 2.40
C ARG A 19 4.35 4.75 1.90
N ALA A 20 3.37 4.66 2.79
CA ALA A 20 1.97 4.77 2.46
C ALA A 20 1.62 6.15 1.87
N VAL A 21 2.18 7.23 2.41
CA VAL A 21 1.99 8.59 1.88
C VAL A 21 2.62 8.73 0.49
N CYS A 22 3.82 8.18 0.28
CA CYS A 22 4.44 8.17 -1.04
C CYS A 22 3.58 7.46 -2.10
N TYR A 23 3.00 6.30 -1.74
CA TYR A 23 2.11 5.58 -2.65
C TYR A 23 0.81 6.35 -2.93
N GLU A 24 0.25 7.06 -1.95
CA GLU A 24 -0.94 7.89 -2.16
C GLU A 24 -0.68 9.03 -3.15
N ILE A 25 0.46 9.72 -3.02
CA ILE A 25 0.86 10.80 -3.93
C ILE A 25 1.10 10.25 -5.34
N ALA A 26 1.81 9.13 -5.45
CA ALA A 26 2.03 8.48 -6.73
C ALA A 26 0.68 8.11 -7.36
N LEU A 27 -0.21 7.45 -6.62
CA LEU A 27 -1.51 7.03 -7.12
C LEU A 27 -2.33 8.21 -7.66
N LYS A 28 -2.39 9.35 -6.95
CA LYS A 28 -3.06 10.57 -7.44
C LYS A 28 -2.44 11.13 -8.71
N GLY A 29 -1.11 11.10 -8.83
CA GLY A 29 -0.41 11.52 -10.05
C GLY A 29 -0.74 10.63 -11.24
N PHE A 30 -0.72 9.31 -11.04
CA PHE A 30 -1.05 8.34 -12.08
C PHE A 30 -2.54 8.36 -12.45
N GLU A 31 -3.45 8.55 -11.49
CA GLU A 31 -4.87 8.76 -11.77
C GLU A 31 -5.11 10.02 -12.60
N ALA A 32 -4.41 11.12 -12.30
CA ALA A 32 -4.55 12.37 -13.05
C ALA A 32 -3.98 12.27 -14.47
N GLN A 33 -2.92 11.50 -14.66
CA GLN A 33 -2.22 11.41 -15.95
C GLN A 33 -2.75 10.31 -16.87
N PHE A 34 -3.12 9.15 -16.30
CA PHE A 34 -3.49 7.95 -17.08
C PHE A 34 -4.91 7.46 -16.77
N GLY A 35 -5.53 7.92 -15.69
CA GLY A 35 -6.84 7.46 -15.23
C GLY A 35 -6.78 6.22 -14.34
N LYS A 36 -7.93 5.89 -13.74
CA LYS A 36 -8.06 4.81 -12.74
C LYS A 36 -7.91 3.40 -13.31
N ASP A 37 -8.16 3.23 -14.61
CA ASP A 37 -8.16 1.93 -15.26
C ASP A 37 -6.84 1.55 -15.94
N HIS A 38 -5.86 2.45 -15.95
CA HIS A 38 -4.56 2.22 -16.54
C HIS A 38 -3.78 1.13 -15.79
N ALA A 39 -3.03 0.31 -16.53
CA ALA A 39 -2.25 -0.79 -15.97
C ALA A 39 -1.27 -0.30 -14.89
N ASP A 40 -0.58 0.82 -15.12
CA ASP A 40 0.38 1.38 -14.15
C ASP A 40 -0.30 1.84 -12.86
N THR A 41 -1.49 2.45 -12.95
CA THR A 41 -2.29 2.83 -11.79
C THR A 41 -2.66 1.58 -10.99
N LYS A 42 -3.06 0.49 -11.66
CA LYS A 42 -3.38 -0.80 -11.00
C LYS A 42 -2.17 -1.40 -10.31
N THR A 43 -0.99 -1.35 -10.92
CA THR A 43 0.26 -1.83 -10.31
C THR A 43 0.62 -1.04 -9.04
N ILE A 44 0.53 0.29 -9.08
CA ILE A 44 0.81 1.13 -7.91
C ILE A 44 -0.19 0.86 -6.79
N ALA A 45 -1.45 0.72 -7.15
CA ALA A 45 -2.52 0.46 -6.18
C ALA A 45 -2.36 -0.92 -5.52
N ASN A 46 -1.90 -1.95 -6.26
CA ASN A 46 -1.53 -3.26 -5.68
C ASN A 46 -0.30 -3.17 -4.76
N ASN A 47 0.73 -2.42 -5.13
CA ASN A 47 1.89 -2.20 -4.27
C ASN A 47 1.52 -1.45 -2.99
N PHE A 48 0.58 -0.51 -3.07
CA PHE A 48 0.06 0.21 -1.91
C PHE A 48 -0.71 -0.72 -0.97
N LYS A 49 -1.58 -1.58 -1.51
CA LYS A 49 -2.31 -2.62 -0.76
C LYS A 49 -1.35 -3.49 0.07
N VAL A 50 -0.29 -4.00 -0.55
CA VAL A 50 0.72 -4.83 0.13
C VAL A 50 1.45 -4.04 1.22
N CYS A 51 1.81 -2.78 0.95
CA CYS A 51 2.45 -1.92 1.94
C CYS A 51 1.57 -1.69 3.18
N LEU A 52 0.26 -1.49 2.98
CA LEU A 52 -0.69 -1.30 4.08
C LEU A 52 -0.93 -2.58 4.88
N GLN A 53 -0.97 -3.74 4.21
CA GLN A 53 -1.06 -5.05 4.85
C GLN A 53 0.17 -5.34 5.73
N LEU A 54 1.37 -5.07 5.21
CA LEU A 54 2.62 -5.22 5.97
C LEU A 54 2.75 -4.20 7.10
N GLY A 55 2.25 -2.98 6.90
CA GLY A 55 2.24 -1.92 7.90
C GLY A 55 1.10 -2.01 8.91
N GLY A 56 0.24 -3.03 8.85
CA GLY A 56 -0.90 -3.20 9.76
C GLY A 56 -1.97 -2.09 9.69
N ASN A 57 -1.94 -1.25 8.66
CA ASN A 57 -2.83 -0.10 8.52
C ASN A 57 -4.13 -0.51 7.81
N ILE A 58 -4.98 -1.25 8.53
CA ILE A 58 -6.22 -1.82 8.00
C ILE A 58 -7.24 -0.73 7.59
N GLU A 59 -7.25 0.41 8.27
CA GLU A 59 -8.18 1.50 7.96
C GLU A 59 -7.91 2.10 6.57
N ARG A 60 -6.65 2.43 6.28
CA ARG A 60 -6.24 2.89 4.94
C ARG A 60 -6.42 1.81 3.88
N LEU A 61 -6.20 0.54 4.23
CA LEU A 61 -6.44 -0.58 3.31
C LEU A 61 -7.90 -0.66 2.89
N ASN A 62 -8.83 -0.50 3.84
CA ASN A 62 -10.26 -0.48 3.55
C ASN A 62 -10.66 0.73 2.70
N GLN A 63 -10.07 1.91 2.93
CA GLN A 63 -10.29 3.09 2.08
C GLN A 63 -9.80 2.85 0.64
N LEU A 64 -8.64 2.21 0.48
CA LEU A 64 -8.10 1.85 -0.82
C LEU A 64 -9.02 0.85 -1.54
N ILE A 65 -9.42 -0.22 -0.86
CA ILE A 65 -10.34 -1.23 -1.40
C ILE A 65 -11.70 -0.63 -1.77
N SER A 66 -12.23 0.29 -0.96
CA SER A 66 -13.47 1.01 -1.27
C SER A 66 -13.34 1.88 -2.52
N SER A 67 -12.14 2.41 -2.79
CA SER A 67 -11.86 3.21 -3.99
C SER A 67 -11.61 2.33 -5.22
N TYR A 68 -11.12 1.10 -5.02
CA TYR A 68 -10.78 0.14 -6.07
C TYR A 68 -11.32 -1.27 -5.76
N PRO A 69 -12.62 -1.53 -6.03
CA PRO A 69 -13.25 -2.81 -5.72
C PRO A 69 -12.62 -4.01 -6.43
N TRP A 70 -11.99 -3.78 -7.59
CA TRP A 70 -11.32 -4.81 -8.37
C TRP A 70 -10.16 -5.48 -7.62
N MET A 71 -9.58 -4.82 -6.61
CA MET A 71 -8.47 -5.37 -5.80
C MET A 71 -8.86 -6.56 -4.91
N LEU A 72 -10.15 -6.76 -4.66
CA LEU A 72 -10.66 -7.90 -3.88
C LEU A 72 -10.80 -9.17 -4.73
N ASN A 73 -10.86 -9.03 -6.05
CA ASN A 73 -11.23 -10.11 -6.96
C ASN A 73 -10.04 -10.89 -7.53
N GLU A 74 -8.80 -10.49 -7.23
CA GLU A 74 -7.60 -11.26 -7.61
C GLU A 74 -7.30 -12.32 -6.53
N SER A 75 -7.88 -13.51 -6.71
CA SER A 75 -7.57 -14.76 -5.97
C SER A 75 -6.75 -15.70 -6.84
#